data_AF-A0A3D4HM32-F1
#
_entry.id   AF-A0A3D4HM32-F1
#
_cell.length_a   1.000
_cell.length_b   1.000
_cell.length_c   1.000
_cell.angle_alpha   90.00
_cell.angle_beta   90.00
_cell.angle_gamma   90.00
#
_symmetry.space_group_name_H-M   'P 1'
#
loop_
_entity.id
_entity.type
_entity.pdbx_description
1 polymer ?
#
loop_
_entity_poly.entity_id
_entity_poly.type
_entity_poly.pdbx_seq_one_letter_code
_entity_poly.pdbx_strand_id
1 'polypeptide(L)'
;MLFVEPSLKRTIAFFDGQNLFYAAKNAFGYSWPNFDPLKLAEAVCCNQGWRLTETRFYTGVPSPEDDAFWSHFWMAKLANMGHVFNFQMSKISSTNAQ
;
A
#
# COMPACT_ATOMS: atom_id res chain seq x y z
N MET A 1 6.22 30.86 25.21
CA MET A 1 5.16 29.95 24.69
C MET A 1 5.61 28.52 24.94
N LEU A 2 4.79 27.72 25.63
CA LEU A 2 5.00 26.28 25.76
C LEU A 2 4.24 25.61 24.61
N PHE A 3 4.92 24.79 23.83
CA PHE A 3 4.29 23.99 22.78
C PHE A 3 3.65 22.76 23.43
N VAL A 4 2.32 22.68 23.38
CA VAL A 4 1.57 21.51 23.84
C VAL A 4 1.33 20.61 22.65
N GLU A 5 1.65 19.33 22.82
CA GLU A 5 1.41 18.35 21.78
C GLU A 5 -0.10 18.15 21.55
N PRO A 6 -0.60 18.11 20.30
CA PRO A 6 -2.01 17.88 20.04
C PRO A 6 -2.49 16.54 20.59
N SER A 7 -3.68 16.52 21.19
CA SER A 7 -4.32 15.30 21.68
C SER A 7 -4.69 14.33 20.55
N LEU A 8 -5.11 14.85 19.40
CA LEU A 8 -5.39 14.06 18.21
C LEU A 8 -4.19 14.03 17.26
N LYS A 9 -3.59 12.85 17.09
CA LYS A 9 -2.52 12.64 16.11
C LYS A 9 -3.11 12.44 14.73
N ARG A 10 -2.52 13.09 13.74
CA ARG A 10 -2.82 12.87 12.32
C ARG A 10 -1.83 11.86 11.76
N THR A 11 -2.32 10.91 10.99
CA THR A 11 -1.51 9.82 10.45
C THR A 11 -1.57 9.79 8.93
N ILE A 12 -0.41 9.59 8.30
CA ILE A 12 -0.30 9.19 6.90
C ILE A 12 0.34 7.80 6.90
N ALA A 13 -0.34 6.82 6.31
CA ALA A 13 0.13 5.44 6.26
C ALA A 13 0.82 5.16 4.92
N PHE A 14 1.97 4.49 4.96
CA PHE A 14 2.76 4.13 3.77
C PHE A 14 2.85 2.61 3.68
N PHE A 15 2.54 2.06 2.50
CA PHE A 15 2.55 0.62 2.26
C PHE A 15 3.44 0.28 1.07
N ASP A 16 4.31 -0.70 1.27
CA ASP A 16 4.95 -1.46 0.20
C ASP A 16 4.11 -2.71 -0.07
N GLY A 17 3.49 -2.78 -1.25
CA GLY A 17 2.60 -3.86 -1.64
C GLY A 17 3.29 -5.20 -1.84
N GLN A 18 4.54 -5.21 -2.30
CA GLN A 18 5.31 -6.44 -2.48
C GLN A 18 5.69 -6.99 -1.11
N ASN A 19 6.20 -6.13 -0.23
CA ASN A 19 6.56 -6.54 1.13
C ASN A 19 5.33 -7.05 1.90
N LEU A 20 4.20 -6.32 1.81
CA LEU A 20 2.94 -6.72 2.45
C LEU A 20 2.44 -8.06 1.92
N PHE A 21 2.53 -8.32 0.62
CA PHE A 21 2.15 -9.62 0.05
C PHE A 21 3.01 -10.74 0.61
N TYR A 22 4.35 -10.60 0.57
CA TYR A 22 5.23 -11.66 1.06
C TYR A 22 5.09 -11.89 2.56
N ALA A 23 4.88 -10.84 3.35
CA ALA A 23 4.57 -10.96 4.77
C ALA A 23 3.27 -11.76 5.01
N ALA A 24 2.20 -11.43 4.28
CA ALA A 24 0.92 -12.12 4.39
C ALA A 24 0.99 -13.57 3.89
N LYS A 25 1.73 -13.83 2.81
CA LYS A 25 2.01 -15.19 2.31
C LYS A 25 2.71 -16.04 3.36
N ASN A 26 3.73 -15.50 4.01
CA ASN A 26 4.50 -16.22 5.03
C ASN A 26 3.69 -16.44 6.31
N ALA A 27 2.91 -15.45 6.75
CA ALA A 27 2.15 -15.54 7.99
C ALA A 27 0.86 -16.36 7.87
N PHE A 28 0.19 -16.34 6.69
CA PHE A 28 -1.16 -16.88 6.53
C PHE A 28 -1.33 -17.84 5.35
N GLY A 29 -0.29 -18.07 4.53
CA GLY A 29 -0.34 -19.01 3.41
C GLY A 29 -1.07 -18.51 2.16
N TYR A 30 -1.34 -17.20 2.04
CA TYR A 30 -2.00 -16.64 0.86
C TYR A 30 -1.11 -16.74 -0.40
N SER A 31 -1.71 -17.19 -1.51
CA SER A 31 -1.02 -17.33 -2.80
C SER A 31 -1.09 -16.08 -3.69
N TRP A 32 -1.88 -15.07 -3.31
CA TRP A 32 -2.07 -13.84 -4.07
C TRP A 32 -2.28 -12.61 -3.16
N PRO A 33 -2.02 -11.37 -3.63
CA PRO A 33 -2.14 -10.15 -2.84
C PRO A 33 -3.61 -9.78 -2.57
N ASN A 34 -4.18 -10.26 -1.47
CA ASN A 34 -5.59 -10.09 -1.11
C ASN A 34 -5.91 -8.98 -0.10
N PHE A 35 -4.94 -8.15 0.24
CA PHE A 35 -5.08 -7.08 1.23
C PHE A 35 -5.70 -5.78 0.67
N ASP A 36 -6.18 -4.95 1.60
CA ASP A 36 -6.68 -3.58 1.41
C ASP A 36 -5.89 -2.62 2.33
N PRO A 37 -4.98 -1.79 1.77
CA PRO A 37 -4.14 -0.89 2.55
C PRO A 37 -4.91 0.12 3.41
N LEU A 38 -6.08 0.60 2.96
CA LEU A 38 -6.86 1.56 3.76
C LEU A 38 -7.47 0.89 4.97
N LYS A 39 -8.12 -0.26 4.79
CA LYS A 39 -8.73 -0.96 5.93
C LYS A 39 -7.69 -1.33 6.98
N LEU A 40 -6.47 -1.68 6.54
CA LEU A 40 -5.35 -1.91 7.45
C LEU A 40 -4.95 -0.62 8.19
N ALA A 41 -4.83 0.50 7.50
CA ALA A 41 -4.48 1.79 8.11
C ALA A 41 -5.58 2.30 9.07
N GLU A 42 -6.85 2.16 8.69
CA GLU A 42 -8.01 2.50 9.51
C GLU A 42 -8.05 1.67 10.78
N ALA A 43 -7.83 0.35 10.68
CA ALA A 43 -7.80 -0.54 11.84
C ALA A 43 -6.71 -0.12 12.84
N VAL A 44 -5.51 0.18 12.36
CA VAL A 44 -4.41 0.65 13.22
C VAL A 44 -4.74 2.01 13.83
N CYS A 45 -5.22 2.98 13.04
CA CYS A 45 -5.56 4.30 13.54
C CYS A 45 -6.69 4.26 14.58
N CYS A 46 -7.71 3.43 14.34
CA CYS A 46 -8.81 3.22 15.29
C CYS A 46 -8.29 2.68 16.62
N ASN A 47 -7.43 1.66 16.60
CA ASN A 47 -6.84 1.09 17.80
C ASN A 47 -5.96 2.07 18.57
N GLN A 48 -5.34 3.04 17.89
CA GLN A 48 -4.45 4.04 18.49
C GLN A 48 -5.14 5.37 18.85
N GLY A 49 -6.42 5.54 18.51
CA GLY A 49 -7.11 6.83 18.65
C GLY A 49 -6.54 7.93 17.75
N TRP A 50 -5.97 7.56 16.61
CA TRP A 50 -5.40 8.48 15.62
C TRP A 50 -6.39 8.79 14.50
N ARG A 51 -6.21 9.93 13.84
CA ARG A 51 -6.95 10.29 12.63
C ARG A 51 -6.13 9.98 11.39
N LEU A 52 -6.53 8.94 10.66
CA LEU A 52 -5.99 8.69 9.33
C LEU A 52 -6.32 9.86 8.40
N THR A 53 -5.30 10.44 7.79
CA THR A 53 -5.41 11.56 6.85
C THR A 53 -5.23 11.06 5.41
N GLU A 54 -4.31 10.13 5.20
CA GLU A 54 -3.97 9.64 3.86
C GLU A 54 -3.37 8.23 3.95
N THR A 55 -3.60 7.43 2.91
CA THR A 55 -2.97 6.12 2.70
C THR A 55 -2.25 6.13 1.37
N ARG A 56 -0.94 5.86 1.40
CA ARG A 56 -0.08 5.80 0.23
C ARG A 56 0.40 4.38 0.02
N PHE A 57 0.25 3.90 -1.21
CA PHE A 57 0.58 2.53 -1.56
C PHE A 57 1.52 2.51 -2.76
N TYR A 58 2.59 1.75 -2.61
CA TYR A 58 3.67 1.63 -3.58
C TYR A 58 3.85 0.15 -3.91
N THR A 59 3.90 -0.19 -5.20
CA THR A 59 4.18 -1.55 -5.63
C THR A 59 4.90 -1.55 -6.96
N GLY A 60 5.78 -2.52 -7.16
CA GLY A 60 6.32 -2.82 -8.49
C GLY A 60 5.23 -3.41 -9.37
N VAL A 61 5.15 -2.93 -10.61
CA VAL A 61 4.31 -3.53 -11.66
C VAL A 61 5.27 -4.00 -12.75
N PRO A 62 5.38 -5.32 -12.98
CA PRO A 62 6.26 -5.82 -14.04
C PRO A 62 5.76 -5.34 -15.40
N SER A 63 6.68 -5.23 -16.35
CA SER A 63 6.30 -4.99 -17.74
C SER A 63 5.52 -6.20 -18.26
N PRO A 64 4.60 -6.03 -19.23
CA PRO A 64 3.93 -7.16 -19.87
C PRO A 64 4.91 -8.14 -20.53
N GLU A 65 6.07 -7.66 -20.97
CA GLU A 65 7.14 -8.46 -21.57
C GLU A 65 7.84 -9.36 -20.55
N ASP A 66 7.97 -8.90 -19.30
CA ASP A 66 8.57 -9.69 -18.20
C ASP A 66 7.58 -10.70 -17.63
N ASP A 67 6.37 -10.26 -17.31
CA ASP A 67 5.31 -11.11 -16.75
C ASP A 67 3.92 -10.53 -17.02
N ALA A 68 3.30 -10.97 -18.11
CA ALA A 68 1.98 -10.50 -18.54
C ALA A 68 0.88 -10.76 -17.49
N PHE A 69 0.97 -11.88 -16.74
CA PHE A 69 -0.03 -12.23 -15.74
C PHE A 69 0.01 -11.24 -14.56
N TRP A 70 1.18 -11.03 -13.97
CA TRP A 70 1.33 -10.11 -12.85
C TRP A 70 1.15 -8.64 -13.27
N SER A 71 1.54 -8.29 -14.49
CA SER A 71 1.28 -6.96 -15.04
C SER A 71 -0.23 -6.69 -15.11
N HIS A 72 -1.00 -7.60 -15.69
CA HIS A 72 -2.45 -7.49 -15.78
C HIS A 72 -3.10 -7.45 -14.39
N PHE A 73 -2.71 -8.35 -13.48
CA PHE A 73 -3.23 -8.38 -12.12
C PHE A 73 -3.04 -7.05 -11.40
N TRP A 74 -1.82 -6.51 -11.40
CA TRP A 74 -1.51 -5.28 -10.68
C TRP A 74 -2.17 -4.06 -11.32
N MET A 75 -2.26 -4.00 -12.65
CA MET A 75 -3.00 -2.94 -13.33
C MET A 75 -4.48 -2.94 -12.93
N ALA A 76 -5.13 -4.10 -12.90
CA ALA A 76 -6.53 -4.22 -12.48
C ALA A 76 -6.71 -3.88 -10.99
N LYS A 77 -5.82 -4.37 -10.12
CA LYS A 77 -5.84 -4.07 -8.69
C LYS A 77 -5.64 -2.58 -8.42
N LEU A 78 -4.68 -1.94 -9.09
CA LEU A 78 -4.43 -0.50 -8.99
C LEU A 78 -5.60 0.32 -9.51
N ALA A 79 -6.23 -0.06 -10.62
CA ALA A 79 -7.43 0.61 -11.11
C ALA A 79 -8.57 0.54 -10.09
N ASN A 80 -8.83 -0.64 -9.53
CA ASN A 80 -9.84 -0.82 -8.49
C ASN A 80 -9.53 0.00 -7.23
N MET A 81 -8.26 0.13 -6.84
CA MET A 81 -7.84 0.94 -5.69
C MET A 81 -7.86 2.44 -5.99
N GLY A 82 -7.58 2.87 -7.23
CA GLY A 82 -7.58 4.28 -7.63
C GLY A 82 -8.96 4.94 -7.54
N HIS A 83 -10.04 4.16 -7.58
CA HIS A 83 -11.40 4.64 -7.29
C HIS A 83 -11.66 4.90 -5.80
N VAL A 84 -10.82 4.35 -4.91
CA VAL A 84 -11.01 4.37 -3.45
C VAL A 84 -10.04 5.34 -2.77
N PHE A 85 -8.96 5.76 -3.44
CA PHE A 85 -7.86 6.52 -2.84
C PHE A 85 -7.33 7.67 -3.72
N ASN A 86 -6.82 8.73 -3.07
CA ASN A 86 -5.83 9.62 -3.70
C ASN A 86 -4.49 8.88 -3.77
N PHE A 87 -4.32 8.05 -4.80
CA PHE A 87 -3.11 7.27 -5.02
C PHE A 87 -2.03 8.10 -5.71
N GLN A 88 -0.84 8.19 -5.11
CA GLN A 88 0.37 8.52 -5.85
C GLN A 88 1.04 7.22 -6.31
N MET A 89 0.85 6.89 -7.58
CA MET A 89 1.55 5.78 -8.22
C MET A 89 2.97 6.24 -8.58
N SER A 90 3.99 5.71 -7.90
CA SER A 90 5.35 5.74 -8.44
C SER A 90 5.65 4.39 -9.07
N LYS A 91 5.82 4.37 -10.40
CA LYS A 91 6.46 3.23 -11.08
C LYS A 91 7.93 3.27 -10.68
N ILE A 92 8.34 2.36 -9.81
CA ILE A 92 9.76 2.06 -9.64
C ILE A 92 10.11 1.08 -10.76
N SER A 93 10.59 1.59 -11.89
CA SER A 93 11.23 0.75 -12.90
C SER A 93 12.51 0.20 -12.30
N SER A 94 12.61 -1.12 -12.15
CA SER A 94 13.88 -1.80 -11.89
C SER A 94 14.75 -1.76 -13.15
N THR A 95 15.12 -0.57 -13.60
CA THR A 95 16.29 -0.37 -14.47
C THR A 95 17.47 -0.17 -13.54
N ASN A 96 18.14 -1.28 -13.19
CA ASN A 96 19.60 -1.41 -13.02
C ASN A 96 19.90 -2.77 -12.38
N ALA A 97 20.00 -3.79 -13.22
CA ALA A 97 20.83 -4.95 -12.98
C ALA A 97 21.69 -5.16 -14.24
N GLN A 98 22.76 -4.36 -14.34
CA GLN A 98 23.97 -4.67 -15.09
C GLN A 98 25.15 -4.45 -14.14
#